data_AF-A0A413RUS9-F1
#
_entry.id   AF-A0A413RUS9-F1
#
_cell.length_a   1.000
_cell.length_b   1.000
_cell.length_c   1.000
_cell.angle_alpha   90.00
_cell.angle_beta   90.00
_cell.angle_gamma   90.00
#
_symmetry.space_group_name_H-M   'P 1'
#
loop_
_entity.id
_entity.type
_entity.pdbx_description
1 polymer ?
#
loop_
_entity_poly.entity_id
_entity_poly.type
_entity_poly.pdbx_seq_one_letter_code
_entity_poly.pdbx_strand_id
1 'polypeptide(L)'
;MDIVGKIELISESETLLSMGNIIAIIVAVISLTGVIISTVWTNRTTKKINKDNAELQEKWNQKNIDANLIAQARIEWIQNVRKTTSELLVHYFAMLNLANIKNINQELINSQEKNELLILYFGNDTTNIIEEDLNRESLLNEESNKGKNNLLVELLLDLAKRFSQYSIDVKNDRTSKLKNAVDEARKEMYKNATMQKIGEEWIEDIDDFIPVEEPEYQEDDVQNLVRTESALKKERKKIEALQDDLILLRDAIRTYLKIEWEIAKQGK
;
A
#
# COMPACT_ATOMS: atom_id res chain seq x y z
N MET A 1 -26.28 24.66 131.23
CA MET A 1 -25.13 25.54 130.94
C MET A 1 -24.75 25.23 129.51
N ASP A 2 -25.25 26.05 128.59
CA ASP A 2 -25.25 25.78 127.15
C ASP A 2 -23.87 26.05 126.53
N ILE A 3 -23.38 25.10 125.72
CA ILE A 3 -22.20 25.29 124.88
C ILE A 3 -22.69 25.69 123.48
N VAL A 4 -22.42 26.94 123.13
CA VAL A 4 -22.68 27.56 121.83
C VAL A 4 -21.62 27.09 120.83
N GLY A 5 -22.01 26.29 119.83
CA GLY A 5 -21.18 25.95 118.68
C GLY A 5 -21.44 26.91 117.52
N LYS A 6 -20.42 27.66 117.10
CA LYS A 6 -20.41 28.46 115.86
C LYS A 6 -20.33 27.53 114.65
N ILE A 7 -21.23 27.72 113.68
CA ILE A 7 -21.14 27.13 112.34
C ILE A 7 -20.38 28.13 111.46
N GLU A 8 -19.19 27.76 110.99
CA GLU A 8 -18.51 28.45 109.89
C GLU A 8 -18.94 27.82 108.56
N LEU A 9 -19.72 28.58 107.78
CA LEU A 9 -19.98 28.29 106.38
C LEU A 9 -18.77 28.75 105.56
N ILE A 10 -17.90 27.81 105.18
CA ILE A 10 -16.89 28.05 104.15
C ILE A 10 -17.62 28.09 102.80
N SER A 11 -17.90 29.31 102.35
CA SER A 11 -18.33 29.61 100.98
C SER A 11 -17.09 29.71 100.10
N GLU A 12 -16.65 28.61 99.49
CA GLU A 12 -15.79 28.68 98.30
C GLU A 12 -16.69 28.84 97.08
N SER A 13 -16.90 30.09 96.66
CA SER A 13 -17.43 30.41 95.34
C SER A 13 -16.32 30.29 94.31
N GLU A 14 -16.54 29.45 93.30
CA GLU A 14 -15.70 29.28 92.11
C GLU A 14 -15.19 30.62 91.53
N THR A 15 -13.87 30.82 91.50
CA THR A 15 -13.27 31.91 90.74
C THR A 15 -13.07 31.50 89.28
N LEU A 16 -13.95 32.05 88.44
CA LEU A 16 -13.89 32.13 86.98
C LEU A 16 -12.48 32.44 86.44
N LEU A 17 -12.01 31.56 85.55
CA LEU A 17 -10.93 31.68 84.54
C LEU A 17 -9.99 32.91 84.60
N SER A 18 -8.70 32.68 84.87
CA SER A 18 -7.59 33.62 84.64
C SER A 18 -7.58 34.19 83.22
N MET A 19 -7.24 35.48 83.06
CA MET A 19 -7.19 36.20 81.78
C MET A 19 -6.26 35.52 80.74
N GLY A 20 -5.20 34.83 81.19
CA GLY A 20 -4.33 34.02 80.33
C GLY A 20 -5.01 32.76 79.78
N ASN A 21 -5.92 32.13 80.55
CA ASN A 21 -6.68 30.97 80.11
C ASN A 21 -7.74 31.35 79.06
N ILE A 22 -8.34 32.53 79.19
CA ILE A 22 -9.32 33.05 78.22
C ILE A 22 -8.65 33.30 76.85
N ILE A 23 -7.46 33.91 76.84
CA ILE A 23 -6.70 34.14 75.60
C ILE A 23 -6.29 32.81 74.95
N ALA A 24 -5.82 31.84 75.73
CA ALA A 24 -5.45 30.52 75.22
C ALA A 24 -6.65 29.79 74.58
N ILE A 25 -7.83 29.87 75.19
CA ILE A 25 -9.07 29.28 74.64
C ILE A 25 -9.46 29.98 73.33
N ILE A 26 -9.39 31.31 73.26
CA ILE A 26 -9.73 32.06 72.04
C ILE A 26 -8.77 31.73 70.90
N VAL A 27 -7.47 31.71 71.16
CA VAL A 27 -6.45 31.32 70.17
C VAL A 27 -6.65 29.88 69.71
N ALA A 28 -6.99 28.97 70.64
CA ALA A 28 -7.31 27.58 70.29
C ALA A 28 -8.54 27.48 69.38
N VAL A 29 -9.62 28.22 69.66
CA VAL A 29 -10.85 28.23 68.84
C VAL A 29 -10.61 28.83 67.45
N ILE A 30 -9.84 29.92 67.35
CA ILE A 30 -9.46 30.53 66.06
C ILE A 30 -8.57 29.58 65.26
N SER A 31 -7.64 28.89 65.91
CA SER A 31 -6.78 27.92 65.24
C SER A 31 -7.55 26.69 64.73
N LEU A 32 -8.49 26.15 65.53
CA LEU A 32 -9.39 25.07 65.13
C LEU A 32 -10.32 25.45 63.97
N THR A 33 -10.91 26.65 64.02
CA THR A 33 -11.77 27.13 62.93
C THR A 33 -10.99 27.33 61.63
N GLY A 34 -9.77 27.89 61.70
CA GLY A 34 -8.86 28.00 60.56
C GLY A 34 -8.49 26.63 59.95
N VAL A 35 -8.20 25.64 60.80
CA VAL A 35 -7.89 24.26 60.36
C VAL A 35 -9.10 23.59 59.72
N ILE A 36 -10.30 23.74 60.28
CA ILE A 36 -11.53 23.16 59.72
C ILE A 36 -11.86 23.78 58.36
N ILE A 37 -11.81 25.11 58.25
CA ILE A 37 -12.06 25.82 56.98
C ILE A 37 -11.03 25.40 55.93
N SER A 38 -9.75 25.40 56.29
CA SER A 38 -8.66 24.96 55.41
C SER A 38 -8.84 23.51 54.95
N THR A 39 -9.20 22.61 55.86
CA THR A 39 -9.41 21.19 55.56
C THR A 39 -10.60 20.99 54.64
N VAL A 40 -11.73 21.66 54.88
CA VAL A 40 -12.94 21.57 54.05
C VAL A 40 -12.69 22.13 52.65
N TRP A 41 -12.02 23.28 52.55
CA TRP A 41 -11.69 23.90 51.27
C TRP A 41 -10.68 23.06 50.49
N THR A 42 -9.65 22.55 51.16
CA THR A 42 -8.66 21.63 50.59
C THR A 42 -9.34 20.36 50.09
N ASN A 43 -10.22 19.72 50.86
CA ASN A 43 -10.94 18.52 50.42
C ASN A 43 -11.82 18.76 49.18
N ARG A 44 -12.51 19.91 49.10
CA ARG A 44 -13.32 20.25 47.92
C ARG A 44 -12.46 20.47 46.68
N THR A 45 -11.37 21.21 46.81
CA THR A 45 -10.44 21.48 45.72
C THR A 45 -9.72 20.22 45.26
N THR A 46 -9.22 19.39 46.19
CA THR A 46 -8.60 18.09 45.89
C THR A 46 -9.57 17.13 45.20
N LYS A 47 -10.83 17.07 45.64
CA LYS A 47 -11.85 16.21 44.99
C LYS A 47 -12.15 16.67 43.56
N LYS A 48 -12.21 17.98 43.31
CA LYS A 48 -12.40 18.54 41.96
C LYS A 48 -11.18 18.24 41.07
N ILE A 49 -9.97 18.50 41.55
CA ILE A 49 -8.73 18.21 40.82
C ILE A 49 -8.61 16.72 40.49
N ASN A 50 -8.94 15.84 41.43
CA ASN A 50 -8.93 14.38 41.19
C ASN A 50 -9.95 13.97 40.13
N LYS A 51 -11.13 14.58 40.12
CA LYS A 51 -12.15 14.32 39.10
C LYS A 51 -11.70 14.84 37.73
N ASP A 52 -11.23 16.07 37.66
CA ASP A 52 -10.74 16.70 36.42
C ASP A 52 -9.53 15.91 35.86
N ASN A 53 -8.62 15.44 36.72
CA ASN A 53 -7.51 14.57 36.34
C ASN A 53 -7.99 13.20 35.84
N ALA A 54 -8.97 12.57 36.49
CA ALA A 54 -9.54 11.31 36.05
C ALA A 54 -10.24 11.46 34.69
N GLU A 55 -11.03 12.51 34.50
CA GLU A 55 -11.69 12.82 33.23
C GLU A 55 -10.67 13.11 32.11
N LEU A 56 -9.57 13.82 32.41
CA LEU A 56 -8.49 14.04 31.46
C LEU A 56 -7.77 12.73 31.11
N GLN A 57 -7.44 11.88 32.10
CA GLN A 57 -6.83 10.57 31.87
C GLN A 57 -7.72 9.68 31.02
N GLU A 58 -9.02 9.66 31.28
CA GLU A 58 -10.00 8.91 30.48
C GLU A 58 -10.03 9.40 29.03
N LYS A 59 -10.10 10.72 28.79
CA LYS A 59 -10.05 11.31 27.44
C LYS A 59 -8.74 11.00 26.72
N TRP A 60 -7.61 11.05 27.43
CA TRP A 60 -6.31 10.69 26.87
C TRP A 60 -6.22 9.20 26.53
N ASN A 61 -6.72 8.33 27.41
CA ASN A 61 -6.78 6.89 27.16
C ASN A 61 -7.67 6.57 25.97
N GLN A 62 -8.85 7.20 25.87
CA GLN A 62 -9.74 6.99 24.73
C GLN A 62 -9.08 7.42 23.42
N LYS A 63 -8.46 8.60 23.37
CA LYS A 63 -7.71 9.05 22.17
C LYS A 63 -6.59 8.10 21.78
N ASN A 64 -5.87 7.53 22.76
CA ASN A 64 -4.82 6.56 22.49
C ASN A 64 -5.39 5.24 21.96
N ILE A 65 -6.52 4.77 22.51
CA ILE A 65 -7.22 3.57 22.04
C ILE A 65 -7.71 3.78 20.61
N ASP A 66 -8.36 4.91 20.33
CA ASP A 66 -8.89 5.25 19.00
C ASP A 66 -7.76 5.33 17.96
N ALA A 67 -6.67 6.05 18.29
CA ALA A 67 -5.51 6.17 17.41
C ALA A 67 -4.84 4.80 17.16
N ASN A 68 -4.75 3.96 18.19
CA ASN A 68 -4.20 2.61 18.04
C ASN A 68 -5.12 1.72 17.19
N LEU A 69 -6.44 1.81 17.37
CA LEU A 69 -7.41 1.07 16.58
C LEU A 69 -7.37 1.48 15.10
N ILE A 70 -7.28 2.78 14.81
CA ILE A 70 -7.12 3.32 13.45
C ILE A 70 -5.82 2.82 12.82
N ALA A 71 -4.70 2.90 13.55
CA ALA A 71 -3.42 2.41 13.08
C ALA A 71 -3.45 0.91 12.78
N GLN A 72 -4.07 0.10 13.65
CA GLN A 72 -4.21 -1.35 13.46
C GLN A 72 -5.04 -1.68 12.22
N ALA A 73 -6.20 -1.03 12.05
CA ALA A 73 -7.05 -1.21 10.87
C ALA A 73 -6.31 -0.83 9.57
N ARG A 74 -5.54 0.27 9.58
CA ARG A 74 -4.74 0.67 8.42
C ARG A 74 -3.59 -0.30 8.15
N ILE A 75 -2.91 -0.80 9.18
CA ILE A 75 -1.87 -1.83 9.04
C ILE A 75 -2.46 -3.11 8.44
N GLU A 76 -3.62 -3.57 8.92
CA GLU A 76 -4.31 -4.74 8.37
C GLU A 76 -4.67 -4.54 6.90
N TRP A 77 -5.25 -3.39 6.56
CA TRP A 77 -5.52 -3.01 5.16
C TRP A 77 -4.24 -3.05 4.31
N ILE A 78 -3.13 -2.47 4.79
CA ILE A 78 -1.82 -2.53 4.09
C ILE A 78 -1.37 -3.97 3.86
N GLN A 79 -1.46 -4.85 4.88
CA GLN A 79 -1.04 -6.25 4.74
C GLN A 79 -1.89 -7.00 3.72
N ASN A 80 -3.20 -6.75 3.72
CA ASN A 80 -4.11 -7.35 2.74
C ASN A 80 -3.78 -6.90 1.32
N VAL A 81 -3.57 -5.59 1.09
CA VAL A 81 -3.17 -5.07 -0.23
C VAL A 81 -1.83 -5.68 -0.67
N ARG A 82 -0.82 -5.79 0.21
CA ARG A 82 0.47 -6.44 -0.12
C ARG A 82 0.28 -7.89 -0.56
N LYS A 83 -0.50 -8.64 0.21
CA LYS A 83 -0.78 -10.06 -0.06
C LYS A 83 -1.50 -10.22 -1.40
N THR A 84 -2.60 -9.49 -1.60
CA THR A 84 -3.38 -9.56 -2.84
C THR A 84 -2.56 -9.14 -4.06
N THR A 85 -1.71 -8.12 -3.92
CA THR A 85 -0.78 -7.70 -4.98
C THR A 85 0.21 -8.80 -5.32
N SER A 86 0.82 -9.44 -4.31
CA SER A 86 1.75 -10.53 -4.53
C SER A 86 1.08 -11.71 -5.23
N GLU A 87 -0.14 -12.07 -4.81
CA GLU A 87 -0.92 -13.15 -5.45
C GLU A 87 -1.26 -12.80 -6.90
N LEU A 88 -1.69 -11.57 -7.18
CA LEU A 88 -1.96 -11.09 -8.54
C LEU A 88 -0.71 -11.19 -9.44
N LEU A 89 0.43 -10.71 -8.95
CA LEU A 89 1.70 -10.77 -9.69
C LEU A 89 2.11 -12.21 -9.97
N VAL A 90 1.93 -13.13 -9.02
CA VAL A 90 2.20 -14.57 -9.24
C VAL A 90 1.38 -15.10 -10.41
N HIS A 91 0.08 -14.83 -10.45
CA HIS A 91 -0.79 -15.29 -11.53
C HIS A 91 -0.39 -14.68 -12.89
N TYR A 92 -0.13 -13.38 -12.94
CA TYR A 92 0.30 -12.73 -14.19
C TYR A 92 1.67 -13.22 -14.68
N PHE A 93 2.66 -13.38 -13.81
CA PHE A 93 3.95 -13.95 -14.20
C PHE A 93 3.83 -15.42 -14.59
N ALA A 94 2.96 -16.20 -13.95
CA ALA A 94 2.66 -17.55 -14.39
C ALA A 94 2.13 -17.53 -15.84
N MET A 95 1.15 -16.68 -16.16
CA MET A 95 0.63 -16.56 -17.52
C MET A 95 1.72 -16.26 -18.56
N LEU A 96 2.63 -15.33 -18.27
CA LEU A 96 3.73 -14.97 -19.18
C LEU A 96 4.73 -16.12 -19.40
N ASN A 97 4.89 -16.99 -18.40
CA ASN A 97 5.83 -18.11 -18.43
C ASN A 97 5.22 -19.45 -18.87
N LEU A 98 3.89 -19.53 -19.03
CA LEU A 98 3.20 -20.78 -19.31
C LEU A 98 3.19 -21.15 -20.79
N ALA A 99 3.63 -22.38 -21.10
CA ALA A 99 3.46 -23.03 -22.39
C ALA A 99 2.16 -23.86 -22.49
N ASN A 100 1.33 -23.94 -21.43
CA ASN A 100 0.19 -24.85 -21.35
C ASN A 100 -1.16 -24.14 -21.14
N ILE A 101 -2.10 -24.44 -22.03
CA ILE A 101 -3.46 -23.89 -22.11
C ILE A 101 -4.33 -24.22 -20.88
N LYS A 102 -4.16 -25.38 -20.22
CA LYS A 102 -5.01 -25.74 -19.07
C LYS A 102 -4.77 -24.81 -17.88
N ASN A 103 -3.54 -24.34 -17.73
CA ASN A 103 -3.16 -23.46 -16.63
C ASN A 103 -3.57 -22.01 -16.91
N ILE A 104 -3.51 -21.55 -18.18
CA ILE A 104 -3.78 -20.13 -18.51
C ILE A 104 -5.18 -19.66 -18.10
N ASN A 105 -6.19 -20.54 -18.18
CA ASN A 105 -7.56 -20.22 -17.75
C ASN A 105 -7.66 -20.01 -16.25
N GLN A 106 -7.05 -20.91 -15.48
CA GLN A 106 -7.08 -20.82 -14.03
C GLN A 106 -6.31 -19.61 -13.55
N GLU A 107 -5.12 -19.35 -14.12
CA GLU A 107 -4.34 -18.16 -13.82
C GLU A 107 -5.10 -16.87 -14.18
N LEU A 108 -5.81 -16.84 -15.32
CA LEU A 108 -6.64 -15.69 -15.69
C LEU A 108 -7.75 -15.44 -14.66
N ILE A 109 -8.53 -16.47 -14.31
CA ILE A 109 -9.63 -16.32 -13.34
C ILE A 109 -9.10 -15.85 -11.98
N ASN A 110 -8.02 -16.47 -11.50
CA ASN A 110 -7.40 -16.08 -10.23
C ASN A 110 -6.87 -14.64 -10.29
N SER A 111 -6.24 -14.25 -11.40
CA SER A 111 -5.76 -12.88 -11.59
C SER A 111 -6.91 -11.87 -11.59
N GLN A 112 -8.05 -12.20 -12.22
CA GLN A 112 -9.24 -11.33 -12.21
C GLN A 112 -9.78 -11.15 -10.80
N GLU A 113 -9.92 -12.24 -10.03
CA GLU A 113 -10.35 -12.16 -8.62
C GLU A 113 -9.47 -11.21 -7.80
N LYS A 114 -8.14 -11.36 -7.89
CA LYS A 114 -7.21 -10.49 -7.14
C LYS A 114 -7.21 -9.06 -7.65
N ASN A 115 -7.37 -8.86 -8.96
CA ASN A 115 -7.47 -7.54 -9.58
C ASN A 115 -8.70 -6.78 -9.06
N GLU A 116 -9.88 -7.40 -9.09
CA GLU A 116 -11.11 -6.79 -8.57
C GLU A 116 -10.98 -6.46 -7.08
N LEU A 117 -10.36 -7.34 -6.30
CA LEU A 117 -10.14 -7.07 -4.88
C LEU A 117 -9.22 -5.86 -4.63
N LEU A 118 -8.16 -5.68 -5.44
CA LEU A 118 -7.34 -4.47 -5.36
C LEU A 118 -8.11 -3.22 -5.75
N ILE A 119 -8.95 -3.28 -6.79
CA ILE A 119 -9.82 -2.16 -7.17
C ILE A 119 -10.74 -1.78 -6.01
N LEU A 120 -11.31 -2.76 -5.31
CA LEU A 120 -12.13 -2.53 -4.11
C LEU A 120 -11.34 -1.90 -2.96
N TYR A 121 -10.07 -2.27 -2.78
CA TYR A 121 -9.22 -1.67 -1.75
C TYR A 121 -8.88 -0.21 -2.02
N PHE A 122 -8.60 0.16 -3.26
CA PHE A 122 -8.22 1.53 -3.62
C PHE A 122 -9.43 2.45 -3.81
N GLY A 123 -10.55 1.94 -4.32
CA GLY A 123 -11.75 2.73 -4.57
C GLY A 123 -11.51 3.92 -5.51
N ASN A 124 -12.48 4.85 -5.54
CA ASN A 124 -12.36 6.09 -6.30
C ASN A 124 -11.88 7.21 -5.39
N ASP A 125 -10.96 8.05 -5.85
CA ASP A 125 -10.63 9.28 -5.14
C ASP A 125 -11.85 10.21 -5.13
N THR A 126 -12.19 10.73 -3.94
CA THR A 126 -13.31 11.67 -3.75
C THR A 126 -13.00 13.08 -4.25
N THR A 127 -11.77 13.32 -4.71
CA THR A 127 -11.35 14.61 -5.23
C THR A 127 -11.55 14.63 -6.74
N ASN A 128 -12.23 15.66 -7.26
CA ASN A 128 -12.29 15.96 -8.69
C ASN A 128 -10.88 16.26 -9.20
N ILE A 129 -10.14 15.22 -9.54
CA ILE A 129 -8.86 15.33 -10.22
C ILE A 129 -9.20 15.53 -11.68
N ILE A 130 -8.68 16.61 -12.25
CA ILE A 130 -8.82 16.89 -13.68
C ILE A 130 -8.04 15.78 -14.40
N GLU A 131 -8.70 15.03 -15.29
CA GLU A 131 -8.09 13.89 -16.01
C GLU A 131 -6.78 14.25 -16.73
N GLU A 132 -6.60 15.53 -17.10
CA GLU A 132 -5.40 16.05 -17.78
C GLU A 132 -4.14 16.11 -16.88
N ASP A 133 -4.26 16.06 -15.54
CA ASP A 133 -3.12 16.07 -14.61
C ASP A 133 -2.63 14.66 -14.23
N LEU A 134 -3.32 13.60 -14.69
CA LEU A 134 -3.03 12.21 -14.37
C LEU A 134 -1.91 11.65 -15.25
N ASN A 135 -0.65 11.90 -14.86
CA ASN A 135 0.52 11.26 -15.47
C ASN A 135 0.85 9.94 -14.74
N ARG A 136 1.05 8.84 -15.47
CA ARG A 136 1.50 7.53 -14.94
C ARG A 136 2.79 7.64 -14.10
N GLU A 137 3.66 8.60 -14.38
CA GLU A 137 4.87 8.85 -13.58
C GLU A 137 4.55 9.24 -12.11
N SER A 138 3.38 9.83 -11.86
CA SER A 138 2.96 10.23 -10.51
C SER A 138 2.70 9.03 -9.59
N LEU A 139 2.49 7.82 -10.13
CA LEU A 139 2.39 6.59 -9.34
C LEU A 139 3.63 6.33 -8.49
N LEU A 140 4.79 6.78 -8.96
CA LEU A 140 6.09 6.59 -8.32
C LEU A 140 6.51 7.76 -7.42
N ASN A 141 5.68 8.80 -7.29
CA ASN A 141 5.94 9.92 -6.40
C ASN A 141 6.00 9.44 -4.94
N GLU A 142 7.07 9.73 -4.20
CA GLU A 142 7.23 9.26 -2.81
C GLU A 142 6.60 10.19 -1.74
N GLU A 143 6.05 11.34 -2.14
CA GLU A 143 5.61 12.40 -1.22
C GLU A 143 4.13 12.28 -0.83
N SER A 144 3.25 11.89 -1.78
CA SER A 144 1.80 11.87 -1.54
C SER A 144 1.09 10.78 -2.32
N ASN A 145 -0.02 10.26 -1.77
CA ASN A 145 -0.94 9.35 -2.45
C ASN A 145 -2.12 10.05 -3.15
N LYS A 146 -2.17 11.38 -3.11
CA LYS A 146 -3.26 12.15 -3.73
C LYS A 146 -3.38 11.80 -5.23
N GLY A 147 -4.54 11.29 -5.63
CA GLY A 147 -4.84 10.94 -7.02
C GLY A 147 -4.31 9.60 -7.51
N LYS A 148 -3.56 8.87 -6.68
CA LYS A 148 -3.01 7.58 -7.07
C LYS A 148 -4.04 6.46 -7.09
N ASN A 149 -5.14 6.55 -6.35
CA ASN A 149 -6.14 5.47 -6.37
C ASN A 149 -6.75 5.35 -7.77
N ASN A 150 -7.14 6.47 -8.37
CA ASN A 150 -7.66 6.49 -9.74
C ASN A 150 -6.64 5.91 -10.74
N LEU A 151 -5.37 6.31 -10.65
CA LEU A 151 -4.30 5.80 -11.52
C LEU A 151 -4.00 4.32 -11.32
N LEU A 152 -4.01 3.84 -10.08
CA LEU A 152 -3.82 2.42 -9.76
C LEU A 152 -4.98 1.60 -10.31
N VAL A 153 -6.22 2.07 -10.14
CA VAL A 153 -7.41 1.41 -10.70
C VAL A 153 -7.33 1.38 -12.23
N GLU A 154 -6.94 2.48 -12.88
CA GLU A 154 -6.76 2.52 -14.34
C GLU A 154 -5.67 1.53 -14.80
N LEU A 155 -4.53 1.49 -14.13
CA LEU A 155 -3.44 0.55 -14.41
C LEU A 155 -3.90 -0.91 -14.26
N LEU A 156 -4.63 -1.22 -13.18
CA LEU A 156 -5.20 -2.54 -12.92
C LEU A 156 -6.19 -2.96 -14.02
N LEU A 157 -7.07 -2.05 -14.45
CA LEU A 157 -8.03 -2.29 -15.52
C LEU A 157 -7.33 -2.52 -16.88
N ASP A 158 -6.33 -1.70 -17.23
CA ASP A 158 -5.54 -1.88 -18.45
C ASP A 158 -4.79 -3.21 -18.46
N LEU A 159 -4.13 -3.55 -17.34
CA LEU A 159 -3.45 -4.84 -17.17
C LEU A 159 -4.43 -6.00 -17.32
N ALA A 160 -5.56 -5.99 -16.62
CA ALA A 160 -6.56 -7.04 -16.70
C ALA A 160 -7.07 -7.26 -18.13
N LYS A 161 -7.34 -6.16 -18.86
CA LYS A 161 -7.74 -6.21 -20.28
C LYS A 161 -6.65 -6.83 -21.16
N ARG A 162 -5.40 -6.40 -21.01
CA ARG A 162 -4.28 -6.87 -21.83
C ARG A 162 -3.90 -8.31 -21.51
N PHE A 163 -3.96 -8.74 -20.24
CA PHE A 163 -3.76 -10.13 -19.85
C PHE A 163 -4.89 -11.04 -20.32
N SER A 164 -6.14 -10.55 -20.36
CA SER A 164 -7.25 -11.27 -20.99
C SER A 164 -6.98 -11.51 -22.48
N GLN A 165 -6.56 -10.48 -23.21
CA GLN A 165 -6.19 -10.61 -24.62
C GLN A 165 -5.00 -11.57 -24.82
N TYR A 166 -3.96 -11.44 -23.99
CA TYR A 166 -2.80 -12.33 -24.02
C TYR A 166 -3.21 -13.79 -23.77
N SER A 167 -4.13 -14.05 -22.85
CA SER A 167 -4.63 -15.41 -22.59
C SER A 167 -5.27 -16.05 -23.83
N ILE A 168 -5.94 -15.24 -24.66
CA ILE A 168 -6.55 -15.67 -25.91
C ILE A 168 -5.46 -15.97 -26.94
N ASP A 169 -4.45 -15.12 -27.04
CA ASP A 169 -3.31 -15.33 -27.93
C ASP A 169 -2.52 -16.61 -27.57
N VAL A 170 -2.35 -16.90 -26.26
CA VAL A 170 -1.75 -18.16 -25.77
C VAL A 170 -2.62 -19.37 -26.13
N LYS A 171 -3.93 -19.32 -25.89
CA LYS A 171 -4.86 -20.41 -26.27
C LYS A 171 -4.82 -20.72 -27.75
N ASN A 172 -4.66 -19.70 -28.57
CA ASN A 172 -4.60 -19.82 -30.03
C ASN A 172 -3.21 -20.22 -30.53
N ASP A 173 -2.24 -20.46 -29.65
CA ASP A 173 -0.85 -20.77 -29.97
C ASP A 173 -0.23 -19.76 -30.95
N ARG A 174 -0.59 -18.47 -30.77
CA ARG A 174 -0.25 -17.39 -31.70
C ARG A 174 1.25 -17.26 -31.91
N THR A 175 2.02 -17.31 -30.84
CA THR A 175 3.49 -17.16 -30.89
C THR A 175 4.13 -18.28 -31.70
N SER A 176 3.73 -19.54 -31.51
CA SER A 176 4.28 -20.66 -32.27
C SER A 176 3.85 -20.62 -33.73
N LYS A 177 2.59 -20.26 -34.01
CA LYS A 177 2.11 -20.03 -35.38
C LYS A 177 2.91 -18.94 -36.10
N LEU A 178 3.23 -17.84 -35.43
CA LEU A 178 4.06 -16.78 -35.99
C LEU A 178 5.51 -17.23 -36.22
N LYS A 179 6.09 -18.02 -35.30
CA LYS A 179 7.42 -18.63 -35.50
C LYS A 179 7.43 -19.54 -36.73
N ASN A 180 6.46 -20.45 -36.83
CA ASN A 180 6.33 -21.34 -37.98
C ASN A 180 6.13 -20.57 -39.28
N ALA A 181 5.33 -19.50 -39.27
CA ALA A 181 5.14 -18.66 -40.46
C ALA A 181 6.43 -17.96 -40.92
N VAL A 182 7.27 -17.51 -39.98
CA VAL A 182 8.60 -16.96 -40.31
C VAL A 182 9.50 -18.04 -40.89
N ASP A 183 9.53 -19.22 -40.27
CA ASP A 183 10.36 -20.33 -40.74
C ASP A 183 9.94 -20.81 -42.14
N GLU A 184 8.64 -20.90 -42.42
CA GLU A 184 8.12 -21.24 -43.75
C GLU A 184 8.41 -20.13 -44.77
N ALA A 185 8.16 -18.86 -44.45
CA ALA A 185 8.48 -17.74 -45.35
C ALA A 185 9.97 -17.70 -45.71
N ARG A 186 10.84 -18.02 -44.74
CA ARG A 186 12.27 -18.12 -44.97
C ARG A 186 12.62 -19.28 -45.90
N LYS A 187 12.03 -20.46 -45.70
CA LYS A 187 12.24 -21.62 -46.59
C LYS A 187 11.76 -21.33 -48.01
N GLU A 188 10.60 -20.70 -48.18
CA GLU A 188 10.05 -20.32 -49.48
C GLU A 188 10.98 -19.35 -50.21
N MET A 189 11.49 -18.32 -49.52
CA MET A 189 12.46 -17.38 -50.08
C MET A 189 13.72 -18.07 -50.64
N TYR A 190 14.30 -19.02 -49.91
CA TYR A 190 15.46 -19.78 -50.40
C TYR A 190 15.10 -20.73 -51.53
N LYS A 191 13.92 -21.35 -51.48
CA LYS A 191 13.47 -22.32 -52.49
C LYS A 191 13.15 -21.66 -53.83
N ASN A 192 12.61 -20.45 -53.80
CA ASN A 192 12.19 -19.70 -54.99
C ASN A 192 13.32 -18.83 -55.55
N ALA A 193 14.48 -18.81 -54.90
CA ALA A 193 15.65 -18.06 -55.35
C ALA A 193 16.13 -18.56 -56.72
N THR A 194 16.49 -17.63 -57.59
CA THR A 194 17.14 -17.92 -58.87
C THR A 194 18.64 -17.70 -58.72
N MET A 195 19.46 -18.57 -59.31
CA MET A 195 20.91 -18.36 -59.29
C MET A 195 21.29 -17.30 -60.34
N GLN A 196 21.94 -16.24 -59.89
CA GLN A 196 22.47 -15.18 -60.74
C GLN A 196 23.99 -15.30 -60.79
N LYS A 197 24.55 -15.40 -62.00
CA LYS A 197 26.00 -15.40 -62.20
C LYS A 197 26.56 -14.02 -61.86
N ILE A 198 27.48 -13.99 -60.90
CA ILE A 198 28.16 -12.77 -60.43
C ILE A 198 29.61 -12.68 -60.86
N GLY A 199 30.19 -13.78 -61.34
CA GLY A 199 31.59 -13.82 -61.79
C GLY A 199 32.00 -15.19 -62.28
N GLU A 200 33.31 -15.35 -62.44
CA GLU A 200 33.96 -16.62 -62.79
C GLU A 200 35.20 -16.77 -61.91
N GLU A 201 35.43 -17.98 -61.41
CA GLU A 201 36.60 -18.32 -60.59
C GLU A 201 37.43 -19.39 -61.30
N TRP A 202 38.74 -19.19 -61.37
CA TRP A 202 39.67 -20.14 -61.94
C TRP A 202 39.94 -21.28 -60.94
N ILE A 203 39.71 -22.53 -61.34
CA ILE A 203 40.04 -23.70 -60.52
C ILE A 203 41.21 -24.46 -61.14
N GLU A 204 42.34 -24.44 -60.42
CA GLU A 204 43.60 -25.05 -60.83
C GLU A 204 43.50 -26.57 -61.06
N ASP A 205 42.65 -27.28 -60.29
CA ASP A 205 42.46 -28.73 -60.38
C ASP A 205 41.76 -29.19 -61.68
N ILE A 206 40.99 -28.31 -62.33
CA ILE A 206 40.26 -28.60 -63.57
C ILE A 206 40.72 -27.74 -64.76
N ASP A 207 41.69 -26.85 -64.55
CA ASP A 207 42.25 -25.93 -65.56
C ASP A 207 41.17 -25.14 -66.32
N ASP A 208 40.11 -24.72 -65.60
CA ASP A 208 38.96 -24.03 -66.20
C ASP A 208 38.33 -23.00 -65.25
N PHE A 209 37.55 -22.08 -65.83
CA PHE A 209 36.72 -21.12 -65.11
C PHE A 209 35.36 -21.73 -64.79
N ILE A 210 34.97 -21.74 -63.52
CA ILE A 210 33.61 -22.05 -63.12
C ILE A 210 32.81 -20.77 -62.86
N PRO A 211 31.52 -20.72 -63.22
CA PRO A 211 30.66 -19.60 -62.87
C PRO A 211 30.49 -19.53 -61.34
N VAL A 212 30.73 -18.34 -60.78
CA VAL A 212 30.33 -18.03 -59.41
C VAL A 212 28.92 -17.49 -59.47
N GLU A 213 28.01 -18.14 -58.78
CA GLU A 213 26.59 -17.78 -58.74
C GLU A 213 26.16 -17.46 -57.32
N GLU A 214 25.33 -16.43 -57.17
CA GLU A 214 24.66 -16.07 -55.92
C GLU A 214 23.14 -16.17 -56.06
N PRO A 215 22.42 -16.50 -54.97
CA PRO A 215 20.96 -16.52 -54.99
C PRO A 215 20.39 -15.09 -55.10
N GLU A 216 19.63 -14.85 -56.16
CA GLU A 216 18.76 -13.70 -56.32
C GLU A 216 17.36 -14.04 -55.79
N TYR A 217 16.93 -13.36 -54.72
CA TYR A 217 15.64 -13.59 -54.09
C TYR A 217 14.53 -12.79 -54.76
N GLN A 218 13.35 -13.40 -54.90
CA GLN A 218 12.17 -12.71 -55.41
C GLN A 218 11.71 -11.64 -54.41
N GLU A 219 11.37 -10.44 -54.90
CA GLU A 219 10.98 -9.31 -54.05
C GLU A 219 9.77 -9.65 -53.16
N ASP A 220 8.77 -10.35 -53.71
CA ASP A 220 7.57 -10.76 -52.97
C ASP A 220 7.89 -11.68 -51.78
N ASP A 221 8.84 -12.62 -51.95
CA ASP A 221 9.24 -13.54 -50.89
C ASP A 221 10.00 -12.81 -49.77
N VAL A 222 10.89 -11.87 -50.14
CA VAL A 222 11.59 -11.00 -49.20
C VAL A 222 10.59 -10.16 -48.42
N GLN A 223 9.61 -9.54 -49.09
CA GLN A 223 8.57 -8.75 -48.43
C GLN A 223 7.70 -9.60 -47.49
N ASN A 224 7.36 -10.82 -47.87
CA ASN A 224 6.60 -11.74 -47.01
C ASN A 224 7.40 -12.13 -45.76
N LEU A 225 8.71 -12.42 -45.90
CA LEU A 225 9.59 -12.68 -44.77
C LEU A 225 9.67 -11.47 -43.83
N VAL A 226 9.91 -10.27 -44.35
CA VAL A 226 9.96 -9.03 -43.56
C VAL A 226 8.64 -8.81 -42.80
N ARG A 227 7.50 -9.02 -43.46
CA ARG A 227 6.18 -8.88 -42.85
C ARG A 227 5.96 -9.87 -41.69
N THR A 228 6.32 -11.13 -41.89
CA THR A 228 6.16 -12.18 -40.86
C THR A 228 7.12 -11.96 -39.68
N GLU A 229 8.37 -11.58 -39.94
CA GLU A 229 9.35 -11.23 -38.89
C GLU A 229 8.90 -10.01 -38.09
N SER A 230 8.37 -8.98 -38.76
CA SER A 230 7.81 -7.80 -38.11
C SER A 230 6.62 -8.15 -37.21
N ALA A 231 5.73 -9.05 -37.66
CA ALA A 231 4.62 -9.53 -36.86
C ALA A 231 5.09 -10.29 -35.60
N LEU A 232 6.08 -11.18 -35.73
CA LEU A 232 6.66 -11.89 -34.60
C LEU A 232 7.37 -10.93 -33.62
N LYS A 233 8.10 -9.95 -34.13
CA LYS A 233 8.75 -8.91 -33.31
C LYS A 233 7.73 -8.08 -32.54
N LYS A 234 6.62 -7.70 -33.18
CA LYS A 234 5.53 -6.98 -32.53
C LYS A 234 4.91 -7.81 -31.41
N GLU A 235 4.74 -9.11 -31.61
CA GLU A 235 4.22 -10.00 -30.58
C GLU A 235 5.16 -10.08 -29.36
N ARG A 236 6.46 -10.24 -29.57
CA ARG A 236 7.46 -10.24 -28.47
C ARG A 236 7.43 -8.93 -27.68
N LYS A 237 7.39 -7.79 -28.37
CA LYS A 237 7.31 -6.47 -27.73
C LYS A 237 6.07 -6.29 -26.84
N LYS A 238 4.93 -6.90 -27.19
CA LYS A 238 3.74 -6.85 -26.32
C LYS A 238 3.98 -7.60 -25.00
N ILE A 239 4.66 -8.74 -25.07
CA ILE A 239 4.99 -9.57 -23.89
C ILE A 239 5.97 -8.82 -22.99
N GLU A 240 7.00 -8.19 -23.58
CA GLU A 240 7.94 -7.32 -22.86
C GLU A 240 7.21 -6.16 -22.18
N ALA A 241 6.33 -5.46 -22.90
CA ALA A 241 5.54 -4.37 -22.32
C ALA A 241 4.64 -4.82 -21.15
N LEU A 242 4.06 -6.03 -21.23
CA LEU A 242 3.30 -6.59 -20.10
C LEU A 242 4.22 -6.82 -18.89
N GLN A 243 5.44 -7.33 -19.08
CA GLN A 243 6.41 -7.50 -17.99
C GLN A 243 6.78 -6.18 -17.34
N ASP A 244 7.05 -5.15 -18.15
CA ASP A 244 7.39 -3.82 -17.67
C ASP A 244 6.25 -3.20 -16.86
N ASP A 245 5.00 -3.37 -17.30
CA ASP A 245 3.84 -2.85 -16.57
C ASP A 245 3.57 -3.60 -15.25
N LEU A 246 3.91 -4.90 -15.17
CA LEU A 246 3.88 -5.63 -13.88
C LEU A 246 4.93 -5.10 -12.91
N ILE A 247 6.11 -4.73 -13.40
CA ILE A 247 7.16 -4.09 -12.62
C ILE A 247 6.68 -2.72 -12.12
N LEU A 248 6.06 -1.93 -13.00
CA LEU A 248 5.46 -0.65 -12.65
C LEU A 248 4.39 -0.80 -11.56
N LEU A 249 3.47 -1.77 -11.70
CA LEU A 249 2.43 -2.05 -10.70
C LEU A 249 3.03 -2.35 -9.32
N ARG A 250 4.04 -3.24 -9.29
CA ARG A 250 4.75 -3.60 -8.05
C ARG A 250 5.34 -2.35 -7.39
N ASP A 251 6.03 -1.52 -8.16
CA ASP A 251 6.75 -0.36 -7.64
C ASP A 251 5.80 0.77 -7.22
N ALA A 252 4.71 0.97 -7.96
CA ALA A 252 3.62 1.87 -7.61
C ALA A 252 2.97 1.48 -6.27
N ILE A 253 2.59 0.21 -6.11
CA ILE A 253 1.96 -0.27 -4.87
C ILE A 253 2.96 -0.22 -3.71
N ARG A 254 4.23 -0.58 -3.93
CA ARG A 254 5.27 -0.44 -2.90
C ARG A 254 5.40 1.00 -2.41
N THR A 255 5.42 1.95 -3.34
CA THR A 255 5.53 3.39 -3.03
C THR A 255 4.28 3.88 -2.29
N TYR A 256 3.10 3.52 -2.79
CA TYR A 256 1.82 3.86 -2.18
C TYR A 256 1.74 3.39 -0.72
N LEU A 257 2.06 2.11 -0.48
CA LEU A 257 1.96 1.50 0.84
C LEU A 257 3.05 1.96 1.82
N LYS A 258 4.19 2.46 1.32
CA LYS A 258 5.20 3.12 2.17
C LYS A 258 4.64 4.40 2.77
N ILE A 259 3.93 5.21 1.98
CA ILE A 259 3.27 6.43 2.46
C ILE A 259 2.18 6.09 3.49
N GLU A 260 1.30 5.12 3.19
CA GLU A 260 0.26 4.69 4.13
C GLU A 260 0.83 4.13 5.45
N TRP A 261 1.98 3.45 5.38
CA TRP A 261 2.68 2.97 6.57
C TRP A 261 3.17 4.12 7.46
N GLU A 262 3.72 5.17 6.87
CA GLU A 262 4.13 6.36 7.62
C GLU A 262 2.94 7.06 8.28
N ILE A 263 1.77 7.09 7.63
CA ILE A 263 0.55 7.65 8.20
C ILE A 263 0.04 6.77 9.35
N ALA A 264 0.01 5.45 9.18
CA ALA A 264 -0.43 4.51 10.22
C ALA A 264 0.41 4.63 11.50
N LYS A 265 1.74 4.82 11.38
CA LYS A 265 2.62 5.05 12.55
C LYS A 265 2.27 6.32 13.33
N GLN A 266 1.59 7.28 12.72
CA GLN A 266 1.14 8.51 13.37
C GLN A 266 -0.24 8.35 14.04
N GLY A 267 -0.89 7.18 13.96
CA GLY A 267 -2.25 6.98 14.47
C GLY A 267 -3.31 7.78 13.72
N LYS A 268 -3.04 8.11 12.46
CA LYS A 268 -3.93 8.83 11.54
C LYS A 268 -4.45 7.89 10.47
#